data_AF-A0A518HWB5-F1
#
_entry.id   AF-A0A518HWB5-F1
#
_cell.length_a   1.000
_cell.length_b   1.000
_cell.length_c   1.000
_cell.angle_alpha   90.00
_cell.angle_beta   90.00
_cell.angle_gamma   90.00
#
_symmetry.space_group_name_H-M   'P 1'
#
loop_
_entity.id
_entity.type
_entity.pdbx_description
1 polymer ?
#
loop_
_entity_poly.entity_id
_entity_poly.type
_entity_poly.pdbx_seq_one_letter_code
_entity_poly.pdbx_strand_id
1 'polypeptide(L)'
;MLEEHQQIRFTQLWTDAQPTVSQYVASLIRDQWAVGDIMQSTSLALLQKFSEYNDSRPFLPWALGVAKFEILGHRRNAARNRMICDSEFIEMYTQAWAEIAPRMSDEAAALRHCVGELKAVEGTASAGTDFASATQFSRAFAKPKGTQSSNDALARFAITQLHYESKSNGIVS
;
A
#
# COMPACT_ATOMS: atom_id res chain seq x y z
N MET A 1 -19.16 -23.10 6.58
CA MET A 1 -17.84 -22.76 6.02
C MET A 1 -18.02 -22.76 4.51
N LEU A 2 -17.49 -21.77 3.76
CA LEU A 2 -17.68 -21.74 2.30
C LEU A 2 -17.03 -22.96 1.65
N GLU A 3 -17.71 -23.57 0.69
CA GLU A 3 -17.17 -24.64 -0.13
C GLU A 3 -16.02 -24.12 -1.01
N GLU A 4 -15.07 -24.98 -1.39
CA GLU A 4 -13.87 -24.60 -2.16
C GLU A 4 -14.23 -23.86 -3.46
N HIS A 5 -15.25 -24.33 -4.19
CA HIS A 5 -15.72 -23.68 -5.41
C HIS A 5 -16.25 -22.26 -5.18
N GLN A 6 -16.86 -21.99 -4.01
CA GLN A 6 -17.33 -20.66 -3.64
C GLN A 6 -16.17 -19.74 -3.29
N GLN A 7 -15.12 -20.25 -2.64
CA GLN A 7 -13.93 -19.47 -2.30
C GLN A 7 -13.16 -19.03 -3.55
N ILE A 8 -12.98 -19.93 -4.52
CA ILE A 8 -12.34 -19.62 -5.80
C ILE A 8 -13.16 -18.54 -6.53
N ARG A 9 -14.48 -18.71 -6.58
CA ARG A 9 -15.37 -17.76 -7.25
C ARG A 9 -15.38 -16.39 -6.59
N PHE A 10 -15.43 -16.34 -5.25
CA PHE A 10 -15.28 -15.09 -4.51
C PHE A 10 -13.96 -14.41 -4.86
N THR A 11 -12.85 -15.15 -4.85
CA THR A 11 -11.52 -14.61 -5.12
C THR A 11 -11.46 -13.97 -6.51
N GLN A 12 -12.04 -14.59 -7.53
CA GLN A 12 -12.12 -14.03 -8.88
C GLN A 12 -12.93 -12.73 -8.90
N LEU A 13 -14.17 -12.77 -8.39
CA LEU A 13 -15.06 -11.60 -8.38
C LEU A 13 -14.49 -10.43 -7.56
N TRP A 14 -13.85 -10.73 -6.43
CA TRP A 14 -13.21 -9.74 -5.59
C TRP A 14 -12.00 -9.12 -6.27
N THR A 15 -11.12 -9.93 -6.87
CA THR A 15 -9.92 -9.43 -7.56
C THR A 15 -10.29 -8.47 -8.69
N ASP A 16 -11.37 -8.76 -9.42
CA ASP A 16 -11.86 -7.89 -10.49
C ASP A 16 -12.47 -6.58 -9.95
N ALA A 17 -13.21 -6.65 -8.84
CA ALA A 17 -13.90 -5.49 -8.26
C ALA A 17 -12.99 -4.60 -7.39
N GLN A 18 -11.96 -5.17 -6.78
CA GLN A 18 -11.12 -4.53 -5.76
C GLN A 18 -10.53 -3.18 -6.22
N PRO A 19 -9.99 -3.01 -7.45
CA PRO A 19 -9.44 -1.72 -7.88
C PRO A 19 -10.50 -0.61 -7.89
N THR A 20 -11.71 -0.92 -8.34
CA THR A 20 -12.82 0.04 -8.41
C THR A 20 -13.34 0.39 -7.02
N VAL A 21 -13.47 -0.61 -6.14
CA VAL A 21 -13.87 -0.39 -4.74
C VAL A 21 -12.81 0.44 -4.01
N SER A 22 -11.52 0.18 -4.24
CA SER A 22 -10.42 0.95 -3.67
C SER A 22 -10.46 2.42 -4.09
N GLN A 23 -10.67 2.72 -5.37
CA GLN A 23 -10.83 4.10 -5.86
C GLN A 23 -12.04 4.80 -5.23
N TYR A 24 -13.16 4.08 -5.09
CA TYR A 24 -14.34 4.59 -4.41
C TYR A 24 -14.05 4.94 -2.95
N VAL A 25 -13.41 4.04 -2.19
CA VAL A 25 -13.03 4.28 -0.78
C VAL A 25 -12.05 5.44 -0.66
N ALA A 26 -11.00 5.46 -1.49
CA ALA A 26 -9.99 6.52 -1.50
C ALA A 26 -10.56 7.90 -1.90
N SER A 27 -11.66 7.94 -2.66
CA SER A 27 -12.35 9.20 -2.97
C SER A 27 -13.09 9.80 -1.76
N LEU A 28 -13.42 8.98 -0.75
CA LEU A 28 -14.20 9.36 0.42
C LEU A 28 -13.38 9.45 1.72
N ILE A 29 -12.22 8.80 1.76
CA ILE A 29 -11.33 8.71 2.92
C ILE A 29 -9.99 9.35 2.57
N ARG A 30 -9.55 10.33 3.38
CA ARG A 30 -8.29 11.06 3.14
C ARG A 30 -7.06 10.29 3.63
N ASP A 31 -7.21 9.49 4.68
CA ASP A 31 -6.12 8.74 5.30
C ASP A 31 -5.88 7.42 4.55
N GLN A 32 -4.68 7.23 4.03
CA GLN A 32 -4.30 6.05 3.27
C GLN A 32 -4.28 4.77 4.12
N TRP A 33 -3.97 4.88 5.42
CA TRP A 33 -4.00 3.74 6.34
C TRP A 33 -5.43 3.26 6.54
N ALA A 34 -6.35 4.21 6.80
CA ALA A 34 -7.78 3.92 6.91
C ALA A 34 -8.38 3.32 5.63
N VAL A 35 -7.89 3.68 4.44
CA VAL A 35 -8.33 3.05 3.18
C VAL A 35 -8.00 1.55 3.20
N GLY A 36 -6.79 1.18 3.61
CA GLY A 36 -6.37 -0.22 3.73
C GLY A 36 -7.26 -1.01 4.69
N ASP A 37 -7.51 -0.47 5.89
CA ASP A 37 -8.34 -1.11 6.92
C ASP A 37 -9.80 -1.30 6.45
N ILE A 38 -10.36 -0.30 5.78
CA ILE A 38 -11.72 -0.37 5.23
C ILE A 38 -11.78 -1.42 4.12
N MET A 39 -10.78 -1.49 3.24
CA MET A 39 -10.72 -2.48 2.17
C MET A 39 -10.62 -3.91 2.73
N GLN A 40 -9.82 -4.11 3.77
CA GLN A 40 -9.72 -5.40 4.47
C GLN A 40 -11.05 -5.77 5.14
N SER A 41 -11.66 -4.85 5.88
CA SER A 41 -12.94 -5.09 6.55
C SER A 41 -14.05 -5.41 5.53
N THR A 42 -14.04 -4.69 4.40
CA THR A 42 -14.97 -4.92 3.29
C THR A 42 -14.81 -6.32 2.71
N SER A 43 -13.58 -6.77 2.41
CA SER A 43 -13.35 -8.09 1.83
C SER A 43 -13.77 -9.22 2.78
N LEU A 44 -13.49 -9.08 4.07
CA LEU A 44 -13.92 -10.03 5.11
C LEU A 44 -15.45 -10.08 5.23
N ALA A 45 -16.11 -8.92 5.26
CA ALA A 45 -17.57 -8.84 5.34
C ALA A 45 -18.25 -9.42 4.09
N LEU A 46 -17.68 -9.21 2.90
CA LEU A 46 -18.17 -9.81 1.66
C LEU A 46 -17.98 -11.33 1.67
N LEU A 47 -16.80 -11.82 2.09
CA LEU A 47 -16.53 -13.25 2.18
C LEU A 47 -17.50 -13.96 3.12
N GLN A 48 -17.75 -13.39 4.31
CA GLN A 48 -18.69 -13.94 5.28
C GLN A 48 -20.12 -14.04 4.73
N LYS A 49 -20.52 -13.10 3.88
CA LYS A 49 -21.87 -13.03 3.28
C LYS A 49 -21.95 -13.66 1.90
N PHE A 50 -20.85 -14.24 1.39
CA PHE A 50 -20.79 -14.72 0.02
C PHE A 50 -21.69 -15.92 -0.23
N SER A 51 -21.98 -16.74 0.79
CA SER A 51 -22.95 -17.84 0.68
C SER A 51 -24.37 -17.37 0.38
N GLU A 52 -24.70 -16.12 0.71
CA GLU A 52 -26.01 -15.50 0.47
C GLU A 52 -26.02 -14.64 -0.80
N TYR A 53 -24.88 -14.54 -1.49
CA TYR A 53 -24.75 -13.72 -2.69
C TYR A 53 -25.56 -14.30 -3.84
N ASN A 54 -26.35 -13.44 -4.50
CA ASN A 54 -27.18 -13.83 -5.63
C ASN A 54 -26.47 -13.56 -6.96
N ASP A 55 -26.17 -14.63 -7.67
CA ASP A 55 -25.43 -14.63 -8.95
C ASP A 55 -26.15 -13.95 -10.12
N SER A 56 -27.47 -13.74 -10.00
CA SER A 56 -28.21 -12.94 -10.99
C SER A 56 -27.91 -11.45 -10.93
N ARG A 57 -27.23 -10.97 -9.87
CA ARG A 57 -26.86 -9.57 -9.70
C ARG A 57 -25.36 -9.37 -9.97
N PRO A 58 -24.93 -8.19 -10.44
CA PRO A 58 -23.51 -7.88 -10.55
C PRO A 58 -22.84 -7.72 -9.17
N PHE A 59 -21.61 -8.20 -9.04
CA PHE A 59 -20.88 -8.23 -7.75
C PHE A 59 -20.44 -6.84 -7.30
N LEU A 60 -20.00 -6.00 -8.23
CA LEU A 60 -19.45 -4.67 -7.92
C LEU A 60 -20.43 -3.75 -7.15
N PRO A 61 -21.70 -3.55 -7.58
CA PRO A 61 -22.68 -2.78 -6.80
C PRO A 61 -22.90 -3.31 -5.38
N TRP A 62 -22.86 -4.63 -5.20
CA TRP A 62 -22.97 -5.24 -3.87
C TRP A 62 -21.73 -4.94 -3.02
N ALA A 63 -20.53 -5.09 -3.59
CA ALA A 63 -19.26 -4.74 -2.94
C ALA A 63 -19.18 -3.26 -2.54
N LEU A 64 -19.61 -2.34 -3.41
CA LEU A 64 -19.69 -0.91 -3.11
C LEU A 64 -20.70 -0.61 -1.98
N GLY A 65 -21.80 -1.36 -1.93
CA GLY A 65 -22.77 -1.29 -0.84
C GLY A 65 -22.16 -1.67 0.51
N VAL A 66 -21.40 -2.76 0.57
CA VAL A 66 -20.67 -3.17 1.79
C VAL A 66 -19.61 -2.14 2.16
N ALA A 67 -18.78 -1.71 1.20
CA ALA A 67 -17.76 -0.68 1.43
C ALA A 67 -18.34 0.62 2.00
N LYS A 68 -19.53 1.04 1.53
CA LYS A 68 -20.24 2.20 2.07
C LYS A 68 -20.52 2.06 3.57
N PHE A 69 -20.94 0.88 4.04
CA PHE A 69 -21.21 0.66 5.45
C PHE A 69 -19.92 0.66 6.29
N GLU A 70 -18.83 0.07 5.78
CA GLU A 70 -17.52 0.11 6.42
C GLU A 70 -17.00 1.55 6.55
N ILE A 71 -17.14 2.36 5.50
CA ILE A 71 -16.81 3.80 5.52
C ILE A 71 -17.62 4.54 6.61
N LEU A 72 -18.93 4.29 6.69
CA LEU A 72 -19.79 4.93 7.70
C LEU A 72 -19.42 4.49 9.13
N GLY A 73 -19.08 3.21 9.31
CA GLY A 73 -18.57 2.65 10.56
C GLY A 73 -17.26 3.32 10.97
N HIS A 74 -16.30 3.42 10.05
CA HIS A 74 -15.03 4.10 10.26
C HIS A 74 -15.24 5.57 10.67
N ARG A 75 -16.09 6.32 9.96
CA ARG A 75 -16.39 7.73 10.31
C ARG A 75 -17.00 7.87 11.70
N ARG A 76 -17.88 6.93 12.11
CA ARG A 76 -18.47 6.91 13.46
C ARG A 76 -17.41 6.59 14.53
N ASN A 77 -16.49 5.67 14.26
CA ASN A 77 -15.41 5.32 15.18
C ASN A 77 -14.40 6.46 15.31
N ALA A 78 -14.00 7.07 14.20
CA ALA A 78 -13.11 8.23 14.19
C ALA A 78 -13.73 9.43 14.94
N ALA A 79 -15.03 9.66 14.80
CA ALA A 79 -15.73 10.71 15.55
C ALA A 79 -15.71 10.46 17.08
N ARG A 80 -15.81 9.20 17.51
CA ARG A 80 -15.71 8.82 18.94
C ARG A 80 -14.28 8.87 19.46
N ASN A 81 -13.30 8.41 18.69
CA ASN A 81 -11.88 8.36 19.09
C ASN A 81 -11.21 9.74 19.09
N ARG A 82 -11.72 10.73 18.36
CA ARG A 82 -11.24 12.13 18.45
C ARG A 82 -11.32 12.73 19.86
N MET A 83 -12.08 12.12 20.77
CA MET A 83 -12.19 12.57 22.16
C MET A 83 -11.13 11.95 23.10
N ILE A 84 -10.27 11.05 22.63
CA ILE A 84 -9.35 10.30 23.50
C ILE A 84 -7.91 10.47 22.99
N CYS A 85 -7.36 11.67 23.18
CA CYS A 85 -5.92 11.86 23.27
C CYS A 85 -5.70 12.96 24.30
N ASP A 86 -5.58 12.56 25.55
CA ASP A 86 -5.34 13.49 26.64
C ASP A 86 -3.94 14.08 26.50
N SER A 87 -3.78 15.34 26.90
CA SER A 87 -2.55 16.11 26.75
C SER A 87 -1.37 15.44 27.46
N GLU A 88 -1.61 14.79 28.60
CA GLU A 88 -0.60 14.06 29.36
C GLU A 88 0.02 12.91 28.56
N PHE A 89 -0.79 12.17 27.79
CA PHE A 89 -0.30 11.09 26.95
C PHE A 89 0.54 11.59 25.78
N ILE A 90 0.12 12.70 25.15
CA ILE A 90 0.87 13.32 24.06
C ILE A 90 2.21 13.85 24.56
N GLU A 91 2.27 14.46 25.75
CA GLU A 91 3.52 14.91 26.35
C GLU A 91 4.46 13.76 26.67
N MET A 92 3.97 12.70 27.31
CA MET A 92 4.77 11.51 27.59
C MET A 92 5.30 10.87 26.31
N TYR A 93 4.46 10.73 25.27
CA TYR A 93 4.86 10.21 23.97
C TYR A 93 5.92 11.08 23.29
N THR A 94 5.75 12.41 23.35
CA THR A 94 6.69 13.36 22.77
C THR A 94 8.06 13.29 23.44
N GLN A 95 8.11 13.16 24.77
CA GLN A 95 9.37 13.02 25.50
C GLN A 95 10.08 11.70 25.15
N ALA A 96 9.35 10.59 25.12
CA ALA A 96 9.91 9.30 24.71
C ALA A 96 10.48 9.35 23.28
N TRP A 97 9.81 10.03 22.35
CA TRP A 97 10.31 10.18 20.98
C TRP A 97 11.54 11.08 20.87
N ALA A 98 11.65 12.12 21.69
CA ALA A 98 12.83 12.99 21.71
C ALA A 98 14.11 12.23 22.11
N GLU A 99 13.98 11.18 22.93
CA GLU A 99 15.09 10.31 23.32
C GLU A 99 15.47 9.30 22.22
N ILE A 100 14.49 8.82 21.45
CA ILE A 100 14.68 7.73 20.46
C ILE A 100 15.12 8.28 19.08
N ALA A 101 14.60 9.42 18.66
CA ALA A 101 14.81 9.96 17.31
C ALA A 101 16.29 10.21 16.93
N PRO A 102 17.17 10.73 17.82
CA PRO A 102 18.59 10.93 17.50
C PRO A 102 19.29 9.62 17.17
N ARG A 103 19.06 8.56 17.95
CA ARG A 103 19.65 7.24 17.72
C ARG A 103 19.23 6.66 16.38
N MET A 104 17.95 6.79 16.02
CA MET A 104 17.46 6.34 14.72
C MET A 104 18.13 7.11 13.57
N SER A 105 18.37 8.41 13.71
CA SER A 105 19.06 9.22 12.70
C SER A 105 20.54 8.83 12.55
N ASP A 106 21.21 8.49 13.66
CA ASP A 106 22.62 8.10 13.66
C ASP A 106 22.82 6.69 13.09
N GLU A 107 21.99 5.73 13.51
CA GLU A 107 21.94 4.37 12.94
C GLU A 107 21.67 4.42 11.44
N ALA A 108 20.76 5.31 11.05
CA ALA A 108 20.49 5.61 9.67
C ALA A 108 21.76 6.17 8.98
N ALA A 109 22.36 7.23 9.52
CA ALA A 109 23.56 7.81 8.92
C ALA A 109 24.70 6.80 8.71
N ALA A 110 24.89 5.90 9.68
CA ALA A 110 25.86 4.81 9.60
C ALA A 110 25.52 3.80 8.49
N LEU A 111 24.26 3.37 8.36
CA LEU A 111 23.89 2.40 7.33
C LEU A 111 24.09 2.96 5.93
N ARG A 112 23.83 4.26 5.73
CA ARG A 112 24.10 4.94 4.45
C ARG A 112 25.53 4.79 4.02
N HIS A 113 26.40 5.05 4.98
CA HIS A 113 27.82 5.13 4.78
C HIS A 113 28.31 3.74 4.41
N CYS A 114 27.89 2.71 5.15
CA CYS A 114 28.21 1.32 4.84
C CYS A 114 27.74 0.89 3.43
N VAL A 115 26.52 1.26 3.02
CA VAL A 115 26.03 0.93 1.67
C VAL A 115 26.73 1.74 0.57
N GLY A 116 27.11 3.00 0.87
CA GLY A 116 27.94 3.81 -0.01
C GLY A 116 29.32 3.20 -0.24
N GLU A 117 29.98 2.78 0.84
CA GLU A 117 31.28 2.11 0.80
C GLU A 117 31.22 0.76 0.06
N LEU A 118 30.17 -0.04 0.27
CA LEU A 118 29.98 -1.30 -0.46
C LEU A 118 29.88 -1.08 -1.98
N LYS A 119 29.14 -0.05 -2.42
CA LYS A 119 29.05 0.31 -3.85
C LYS A 119 30.38 0.85 -4.40
N ALA A 120 31.14 1.58 -3.58
CA ALA A 120 32.45 2.09 -3.96
C ALA A 120 33.48 0.96 -4.09
N VAL A 121 33.43 -0.04 -3.21
CA VAL A 121 34.28 -1.24 -3.26
C VAL A 121 33.96 -2.09 -4.50
N GLU A 122 32.68 -2.27 -4.85
CA GLU A 122 32.28 -2.92 -6.11
C GLU A 122 32.73 -2.13 -7.36
N GLY A 123 32.87 -0.80 -7.25
CA GLY A 123 33.37 0.07 -8.32
C GLY A 123 34.88 -0.02 -8.59
N THR A 124 35.65 -0.72 -7.75
CA THR A 124 37.11 -0.92 -7.94
C THR A 124 37.48 -2.29 -8.52
N ALA A 125 36.48 -3.13 -8.78
CA ALA A 125 36.64 -4.38 -9.53
C ALA A 125 36.19 -4.24 -10.99
N SER A 126 36.63 -3.19 -11.69
CA SER A 126 36.59 -3.17 -13.16
C SER A 126 37.93 -3.68 -13.72
N ALA A 127 38.06 -4.99 -13.91
CA ALA A 127 39.04 -5.55 -14.82
C ALA A 127 38.59 -6.93 -15.35
N GLY A 128 37.77 -6.92 -16.41
CA GLY A 128 37.37 -8.08 -17.23
C GLY A 128 36.33 -8.98 -16.58
N THR A 129 35.17 -9.26 -17.17
CA THR A 129 34.93 -9.61 -18.57
C THR A 129 33.51 -9.24 -19.01
N ASP A 130 33.40 -8.99 -20.31
CA ASP A 130 32.21 -8.60 -21.06
C ASP A 130 30.99 -9.51 -20.85
N PHE A 131 29.83 -8.88 -20.62
CA PHE A 131 28.61 -9.30 -21.32
C PHE A 131 27.78 -8.06 -21.67
N ALA A 132 27.81 -7.75 -22.95
CA ALA A 132 26.91 -6.81 -23.61
C ALA A 132 25.44 -7.25 -23.50
N SER A 133 24.54 -6.28 -23.76
CA SER A 133 23.08 -6.38 -23.95
C SER A 133 22.29 -5.92 -22.71
N ALA A 134 21.42 -4.89 -22.74
CA ALA A 134 20.82 -4.18 -23.85
C ALA A 134 20.53 -2.72 -23.48
N THR A 135 20.97 -1.84 -24.37
CA THR A 135 20.36 -0.55 -24.67
C THR A 135 18.86 -0.67 -24.86
N GLN A 136 18.05 0.14 -24.18
CA GLN A 136 16.89 0.83 -24.76
C GLN A 136 16.29 1.87 -23.79
N PHE A 137 17.06 2.91 -23.49
CA PHE A 137 16.51 4.14 -22.95
C PHE A 137 16.24 5.11 -24.12
N SER A 138 14.99 5.52 -24.28
CA SER A 138 14.52 6.67 -25.06
C SER A 138 14.59 6.62 -26.60
N ARG A 139 13.69 5.84 -27.22
CA ARG A 139 13.06 6.27 -28.50
C ARG A 139 11.66 5.66 -28.69
N ALA A 140 10.68 6.17 -27.97
CA ALA A 140 9.25 5.97 -28.30
C ALA A 140 8.33 6.99 -27.58
N PHE A 141 8.68 8.29 -27.60
CA PHE A 141 7.65 9.34 -27.46
C PHE A 141 6.96 9.54 -28.81
N ALA A 142 6.16 8.55 -29.20
CA ALA A 142 5.15 8.69 -30.25
C ALA A 142 3.90 7.94 -29.78
N LYS A 143 2.91 8.69 -29.29
CA LYS A 143 1.52 8.20 -29.20
C LYS A 143 1.01 8.03 -30.65
N PRO A 144 0.32 6.93 -30.99
CA PRO A 144 -1.14 7.03 -30.99
C PRO A 144 -1.94 5.75 -30.65
N LYS A 145 -3.11 6.03 -30.05
CA LYS A 145 -4.43 5.34 -30.04
C LYS A 145 -4.52 3.84 -29.74
N GLY A 146 -5.02 3.54 -28.53
CA GLY A 146 -5.75 2.30 -28.24
C GLY A 146 -5.61 1.80 -26.80
N THR A 147 -6.60 2.14 -25.97
CA THR A 147 -7.14 1.26 -24.90
C THR A 147 -6.34 1.04 -23.60
N GLN A 148 -6.93 1.57 -22.51
CA GLN A 148 -6.95 1.14 -21.08
C GLN A 148 -5.61 0.91 -20.34
N SER A 149 -5.24 1.77 -19.38
CA SER A 149 -5.81 1.87 -18.01
C SER A 149 -5.68 0.57 -17.21
N SER A 150 -4.50 0.31 -16.62
CA SER A 150 -4.39 -0.47 -15.35
C SER A 150 -2.98 -0.58 -14.74
N ASN A 151 -1.89 -0.14 -15.38
CA ASN A 151 -0.54 -0.45 -14.88
C ASN A 151 0.12 0.61 -13.98
N ASP A 152 -0.53 1.75 -13.70
CA ASP A 152 0.11 2.86 -12.96
C ASP A 152 0.04 2.68 -11.42
N ALA A 153 -0.90 1.87 -10.93
CA ALA A 153 -1.09 1.62 -9.50
C ALA A 153 -0.05 0.62 -8.93
N LEU A 154 0.36 -0.36 -9.72
CA LEU A 154 1.37 -1.35 -9.32
C LEU A 154 2.77 -0.75 -9.27
N ALA A 155 3.10 0.17 -10.19
CA ALA A 155 4.37 0.90 -10.18
C ALA A 155 4.52 1.80 -8.94
N ARG A 156 3.41 2.38 -8.45
CA ARG A 156 3.41 3.21 -7.23
C ARG A 156 3.48 2.37 -5.95
N PHE A 157 2.83 1.21 -5.90
CA PHE A 157 2.89 0.31 -4.75
C PHE A 157 4.31 -0.26 -4.54
N ALA A 158 5.03 -0.59 -5.62
CA ALA A 158 6.41 -1.04 -5.56
C ALA A 158 7.38 0.06 -5.08
N ILE A 159 7.16 1.32 -5.47
CA ILE A 159 7.99 2.46 -5.03
C ILE A 159 7.73 2.80 -3.56
N THR A 160 6.49 2.68 -3.07
CA THR A 160 6.18 2.92 -1.65
C THR A 160 6.74 1.83 -0.74
N GLN A 161 6.79 0.57 -1.19
CA GLN A 161 7.36 -0.52 -0.40
C GLN A 161 8.89 -0.43 -0.27
N LEU A 162 9.58 -0.03 -1.34
CA LEU A 162 11.02 0.25 -1.29
C LEU A 162 11.36 1.47 -0.43
N HIS A 163 10.48 2.48 -0.35
CA HIS A 163 10.70 3.66 0.49
C HIS A 163 10.40 3.40 1.97
N TYR A 164 9.44 2.52 2.29
CA TYR A 164 9.15 2.09 3.66
C TYR A 164 10.28 1.21 4.22
N GLU A 165 10.83 0.30 3.40
CA GLU A 165 12.01 -0.50 3.76
C GLU A 165 13.29 0.38 3.85
N SER A 166 13.42 1.43 3.03
CA SER A 166 14.55 2.37 3.11
C SER A 166 14.49 3.33 4.30
N LYS A 167 13.31 3.62 4.86
CA LYS A 167 13.14 4.46 6.05
C LYS A 167 13.27 3.65 7.36
N SER A 168 12.89 2.37 7.32
CA SER A 168 13.20 1.39 8.37
C SER A 168 14.70 1.10 8.48
N ASN A 169 15.44 1.20 7.38
CA ASN A 169 16.89 1.00 7.34
C ASN A 169 17.68 2.30 7.34
N GLY A 170 17.02 3.45 7.37
CA GLY A 170 17.69 4.73 7.50
C GLY A 170 18.88 4.93 6.54
N ILE A 171 18.66 5.18 5.25
CA ILE A 171 19.76 5.60 4.35
C ILE A 171 19.43 6.93 3.65
N VAL A 172 20.06 8.05 4.06
CA VAL A 172 20.11 9.40 3.44
C VAL A 172 19.50 10.48 4.36
N SER A 173 20.23 11.52 4.78
CA SER A 173 19.81 12.65 5.62
C SER A 173 18.81 13.57 4.93
#